data_AF-A0A949D2W8-F1
#
_entry.id   AF-A0A949D2W8-F1
#
_cell.length_a   1.000
_cell.length_b   1.000
_cell.length_c   1.000
_cell.angle_alpha   90.00
_cell.angle_beta   90.00
_cell.angle_gamma   90.00
#
_symmetry.space_group_name_H-M   'P 1'
#
loop_
_entity.id
_entity.type
_entity.pdbx_description
1 polymer ?
#
loop_
_entity_poly.entity_id
_entity_poly.type
_entity_poly.pdbx_seq_one_letter_code
_entity_poly.pdbx_strand_id
1 'polypeptide(L)'
;MPRWPIAAIVVVAAGAALWFARAHLVKFHLTTLASTPAGVLSVDATHIDAANDGRRVHVSAMLIAGGPARDAQLGVSAAAALLLRNVEMFEWREHCSSAVCNYDTGWGAPLDSGKFRETEGHENPPAPFANAEFAAPGLRLGAFGVDAALLVAQHAPRAYPVNEAGLPPNLAASFSAVDGVLYAGGDPAHPQVGMLRVSYRVVPLGAATLEGVQRGSTLSAK
;
A
#
# COMPACT_ATOMS: atom_id res chain seq x y z
N MET A 1 46.93 -78.06 18.66
CA MET A 1 47.04 -76.59 18.74
C MET A 1 46.05 -75.95 17.76
N PRO A 2 44.90 -75.44 18.21
CA PRO A 2 44.06 -74.57 17.39
C PRO A 2 44.15 -73.12 17.88
N ARG A 3 44.75 -72.24 17.07
CA ARG A 3 44.80 -70.79 17.29
C ARG A 3 43.49 -70.16 16.82
N TRP A 4 42.45 -70.21 17.65
CA TRP A 4 41.11 -69.68 17.32
C TRP A 4 40.53 -68.54 18.19
N PRO A 5 41.26 -67.82 19.07
CA PRO A 5 40.68 -66.63 19.69
C PRO A 5 40.98 -65.32 18.94
N ILE A 6 42.04 -65.25 18.12
CA ILE A 6 42.49 -63.97 17.54
C ILE A 6 41.63 -63.57 16.32
N ALA A 7 41.24 -64.54 15.46
CA ALA A 7 40.46 -64.25 14.26
C ALA A 7 39.03 -63.75 14.58
N ALA A 8 38.38 -64.30 15.62
CA ALA A 8 37.04 -63.91 16.02
C ALA A 8 36.99 -62.47 16.59
N ILE A 9 38.02 -62.07 17.34
CA ILE A 9 38.12 -60.72 17.92
C ILE A 9 38.33 -59.66 16.83
N VAL A 10 39.11 -59.98 15.78
CA VAL A 10 39.35 -59.05 14.67
C VAL A 10 38.08 -58.79 13.84
N VAL A 11 37.23 -59.82 13.65
CA VAL A 11 35.97 -59.66 12.89
C VAL A 11 34.94 -58.82 13.65
N VAL A 12 34.83 -58.99 14.98
CA VAL A 12 33.92 -58.16 15.81
C VAL A 12 34.41 -56.72 15.92
N ALA A 13 35.73 -56.50 16.04
CA ALA A 13 36.32 -55.16 16.06
C ALA A 13 36.16 -54.44 14.71
N ALA A 14 36.31 -55.14 13.58
CA ALA A 14 36.07 -54.59 12.25
C ALA A 14 34.58 -54.24 12.03
N GLY A 15 33.66 -55.07 12.51
CA GLY A 15 32.22 -54.80 12.46
C GLY A 15 31.79 -53.58 13.29
N ALA A 16 32.34 -53.42 14.50
CA ALA A 16 32.11 -52.25 15.34
C ALA A 16 32.72 -50.97 14.75
N ALA A 17 33.91 -51.06 14.16
CA ALA A 17 34.55 -49.94 13.47
C ALA A 17 33.78 -49.50 12.21
N LEU A 18 33.22 -50.45 11.45
CA LEU A 18 32.36 -50.16 10.29
C LEU A 18 30.99 -49.59 10.70
N TRP A 19 30.42 -50.02 11.83
CA TRP A 19 29.19 -49.45 12.38
C TRP A 19 29.41 -48.03 12.92
N PHE A 20 30.52 -47.77 13.62
CA PHE A 20 30.91 -46.42 14.04
C PHE A 20 31.27 -45.52 12.85
N ALA A 21 31.92 -46.03 11.80
CA ALA A 21 32.20 -45.27 10.58
C ALA A 21 30.91 -44.92 9.81
N ARG A 22 29.89 -45.79 9.81
CA ARG A 22 28.57 -45.50 9.22
C ARG A 22 27.73 -44.53 10.06
N ALA A 23 27.76 -44.64 11.38
CA ALA A 23 27.03 -43.73 12.27
C ALA A 23 27.59 -42.29 12.28
N HIS A 24 28.80 -42.08 11.77
CA HIS A 24 29.40 -40.74 11.60
C HIS A 24 29.26 -40.14 10.20
N LEU A 25 28.56 -40.79 9.26
CA LEU A 25 28.29 -40.28 7.91
C LEU A 25 26.89 -39.68 7.73
N VAL A 26 26.27 -39.15 8.79
CA VAL A 26 25.06 -38.31 8.69
C VAL A 26 25.23 -37.06 9.54
N LYS A 27 26.24 -36.26 9.22
CA LYS A 27 26.22 -34.80 9.38
C LYS A 27 26.98 -34.18 8.21
N PHE A 28 26.57 -34.49 6.99
CA PHE A 28 26.65 -33.44 5.99
C PHE A 28 25.68 -32.37 6.48
N HIS A 29 26.23 -31.33 7.10
CA HIS A 29 25.68 -30.02 6.89
C HIS A 29 25.55 -29.92 5.37
N LEU A 30 24.33 -30.09 4.86
CA LEU A 30 23.90 -29.20 3.81
C LEU A 30 24.25 -27.84 4.40
N THR A 31 25.35 -27.25 3.92
CA THR A 31 25.34 -25.81 3.75
C THR A 31 24.01 -25.59 3.07
N THR A 32 23.01 -25.22 3.88
CA THR A 32 21.98 -24.32 3.43
C THR A 32 22.79 -23.34 2.59
N LEU A 33 22.61 -23.38 1.26
CA LEU A 33 22.90 -22.22 0.44
C LEU A 33 22.37 -21.11 1.30
N ALA A 34 23.28 -20.30 1.87
CA ALA A 34 22.90 -19.21 2.75
C ALA A 34 21.75 -18.59 1.99
N SER A 35 20.53 -18.72 2.53
CA SER A 35 19.36 -18.19 1.86
C SER A 35 19.67 -16.71 1.88
N THR A 36 20.21 -16.21 0.76
CA THR A 36 20.44 -14.79 0.53
C THR A 36 19.12 -14.18 0.96
N PRO A 37 19.07 -13.41 2.06
CA PRO A 37 17.85 -13.17 2.81
C PRO A 37 16.81 -12.64 1.83
N ALA A 38 15.85 -13.49 1.41
CA ALA A 38 15.10 -13.39 0.15
C ALA A 38 15.34 -12.05 -0.58
N GLY A 39 16.52 -11.95 -1.19
CA GLY A 39 17.12 -10.65 -1.49
C GLY A 39 16.34 -10.00 -2.61
N VAL A 40 15.93 -8.75 -2.40
CA VAL A 40 15.32 -7.95 -3.45
C VAL A 40 16.29 -7.90 -4.62
N LEU A 41 15.93 -8.51 -5.74
CA LEU A 41 16.78 -8.56 -6.92
C LEU A 41 16.67 -7.24 -7.67
N SER A 42 17.76 -6.48 -7.78
CA SER A 42 17.79 -5.35 -8.71
C SER A 42 17.73 -5.87 -10.14
N VAL A 43 16.73 -5.45 -10.91
CA VAL A 43 16.56 -5.86 -12.32
C VAL A 43 16.58 -4.64 -13.24
N ASP A 44 17.03 -4.85 -14.47
CA ASP A 44 17.00 -3.83 -15.50
C ASP A 44 15.55 -3.50 -15.87
N ALA A 45 15.24 -2.20 -15.93
CA ALA A 45 13.92 -1.71 -16.25
C ALA A 45 13.56 -1.83 -17.73
N THR A 46 14.52 -2.07 -18.64
CA THR A 46 14.26 -2.00 -20.09
C THR A 46 13.70 -3.29 -20.69
N HIS A 47 13.76 -4.42 -19.97
CA HIS A 47 13.28 -5.71 -20.43
C HIS A 47 12.62 -6.51 -19.30
N ILE A 48 11.73 -7.44 -19.66
CA ILE A 48 11.09 -8.36 -18.72
C ILE A 48 11.78 -9.71 -18.83
N ASP A 49 12.41 -10.16 -17.75
CA ASP A 49 12.97 -11.51 -17.65
C ASP A 49 11.97 -12.44 -16.95
N ALA A 50 11.46 -13.43 -17.68
CA ALA A 50 10.49 -14.40 -17.17
C ALA A 50 11.04 -15.23 -15.99
N ALA A 51 12.36 -15.36 -15.84
CA ALA A 51 12.98 -16.04 -14.70
C ALA A 51 12.80 -15.28 -13.36
N ASN A 52 12.34 -14.04 -13.40
CA ASN A 52 12.02 -13.22 -12.23
C ASN A 52 10.55 -13.30 -11.83
N ASP A 53 9.71 -14.01 -12.58
CA ASP A 53 8.29 -14.14 -12.26
C ASP A 53 8.06 -14.76 -10.87
N GLY A 54 7.15 -14.17 -10.10
CA GLY A 54 6.89 -14.53 -8.71
C GLY A 54 7.98 -14.12 -7.71
N ARG A 55 9.07 -13.51 -8.17
CA ARG A 55 10.17 -13.05 -7.31
C ARG A 55 10.02 -11.56 -6.99
N ARG A 56 10.51 -11.19 -5.81
CA ARG A 56 10.62 -9.79 -5.38
C ARG A 56 11.82 -9.15 -6.06
N VAL A 57 11.55 -8.07 -6.79
CA VAL A 57 12.52 -7.31 -7.58
C VAL A 57 12.47 -5.84 -7.21
N HIS A 58 13.58 -5.15 -7.42
CA HIS A 58 13.72 -3.70 -7.34
C HIS A 58 13.99 -3.17 -8.75
N VAL A 59 13.20 -2.21 -9.17
CA VAL A 59 13.30 -1.58 -10.50
C VAL A 59 13.44 -0.07 -10.30
N SER A 60 14.37 0.54 -11.03
CA SER A 60 14.57 2.00 -11.03
C SER A 60 14.51 2.53 -12.46
N ALA A 61 13.58 3.44 -12.73
CA ALA A 61 13.39 4.06 -14.04
C ALA A 61 12.52 5.32 -13.96
N MET A 62 12.12 5.86 -15.11
CA MET A 62 11.07 6.87 -15.18
C MET A 62 9.69 6.21 -15.07
N LEU A 63 8.92 6.60 -14.06
CA LEU A 63 7.49 6.30 -13.93
C LEU A 63 6.71 7.26 -14.84
N ILE A 64 6.03 6.68 -15.82
CA ILE A 64 5.25 7.39 -16.83
C ILE A 64 3.81 6.88 -16.85
N ALA A 65 2.91 7.67 -17.42
CA ALA A 65 1.51 7.31 -17.65
C ALA A 65 1.06 7.73 -19.04
N GLY A 66 0.01 7.08 -19.56
CA GLY A 66 -0.61 7.40 -20.84
C GLY A 66 -1.57 8.60 -20.81
N GLY A 67 -1.82 9.18 -19.63
CA GLY A 67 -2.72 10.31 -19.43
C GLY A 67 -2.76 10.75 -17.96
N PRO A 68 -3.58 11.75 -17.62
CA PRO A 68 -3.72 12.21 -16.24
C PRO A 68 -4.55 11.26 -15.38
N ALA A 69 -4.28 11.25 -14.07
CA ALA A 69 -5.21 10.73 -13.08
C ALA A 69 -6.40 11.70 -12.92
N ARG A 70 -7.63 11.18 -12.84
CA ARG A 70 -8.85 11.99 -12.93
C ARG A 70 -9.93 11.56 -11.95
N ASP A 71 -10.38 12.51 -11.14
CA ASP A 71 -11.64 12.44 -10.40
C ASP A 71 -12.75 13.08 -11.24
N ALA A 72 -13.57 12.25 -11.88
CA ALA A 72 -14.67 12.75 -12.70
C ALA A 72 -15.83 13.33 -11.88
N GLN A 73 -15.97 12.95 -10.60
CA GLN A 73 -17.08 13.36 -9.75
C GLN A 73 -16.95 14.84 -9.35
N LEU A 74 -15.72 15.28 -9.07
CA LEU A 74 -15.39 16.67 -8.75
C LEU A 74 -14.71 17.40 -9.91
N GLY A 75 -14.40 16.72 -11.02
CA GLY A 75 -13.76 17.34 -12.19
C GLY A 75 -12.25 17.58 -12.04
N VAL A 76 -11.64 17.14 -10.94
CA VAL A 76 -10.20 17.35 -10.65
C VAL A 76 -9.36 16.38 -11.47
N SER A 77 -8.30 16.89 -12.12
CA SER A 77 -7.34 16.10 -12.88
C SER A 77 -5.92 16.50 -12.52
N ALA A 78 -4.98 15.55 -12.55
CA ALA A 78 -3.57 15.79 -12.27
C ALA A 78 -2.65 14.99 -13.21
N ALA A 79 -1.58 15.62 -13.70
CA ALA A 79 -0.49 14.95 -14.39
C ALA A 79 0.41 14.21 -13.38
N ALA A 80 -0.13 13.16 -12.79
CA ALA A 80 0.46 12.40 -11.69
C ALA A 80 0.19 10.91 -11.88
N ALA A 81 0.95 10.06 -11.19
CA ALA A 81 0.74 8.62 -11.22
C ALA A 81 -0.57 8.24 -10.53
N LEU A 82 -0.82 8.84 -9.35
CA LEU A 82 -2.05 8.70 -8.59
C LEU A 82 -2.56 10.08 -8.17
N LEU A 83 -3.89 10.23 -8.15
CA LEU A 83 -4.61 11.33 -7.51
C LEU A 83 -5.45 10.76 -6.37
N LEU A 84 -5.30 11.31 -5.17
CA LEU A 84 -5.93 10.83 -3.94
C LEU A 84 -6.86 11.92 -3.40
N ARG A 85 -8.16 11.64 -3.37
CA ARG A 85 -9.18 12.50 -2.75
C ARG A 85 -9.35 12.14 -1.28
N ASN A 86 -9.18 13.13 -0.41
CA ASN A 86 -9.52 13.04 1.00
C ASN A 86 -10.73 13.93 1.30
N VAL A 87 -11.79 13.33 1.81
CA VAL A 87 -13.04 13.99 2.22
C VAL A 87 -13.15 13.91 3.74
N GLU A 88 -13.34 15.08 4.34
CA GLU A 88 -13.72 15.21 5.74
C GLU A 88 -15.04 15.96 5.84
N MET A 89 -15.78 15.69 6.91
CA MET A 89 -16.99 16.41 7.28
C MET A 89 -16.78 17.04 8.65
N PHE A 90 -17.25 18.27 8.84
CA PHE A 90 -17.43 18.82 10.17
C PHE A 90 -18.73 18.21 10.71
N GLU A 91 -18.61 17.38 11.73
CA GLU A 91 -19.68 16.47 12.13
C GLU A 91 -19.66 16.21 13.63
N TRP A 92 -20.75 15.69 14.17
CA TRP A 92 -20.79 15.13 15.50
C TRP A 92 -19.90 13.89 15.60
N ARG A 93 -19.18 13.79 16.72
CA ARG A 93 -18.32 12.66 17.04
C ARG A 93 -18.67 12.15 18.43
N GLU A 94 -18.77 10.84 18.55
CA GLU A 94 -19.04 10.17 19.82
C GLU A 94 -17.73 9.64 20.43
N HIS A 95 -17.55 9.93 21.73
CA HIS A 95 -16.43 9.45 22.52
C HIS A 95 -16.94 8.73 23.77
N CYS A 96 -16.89 7.39 23.75
CA CYS A 96 -17.35 6.57 24.87
C CYS A 96 -16.19 6.09 25.75
N SER A 97 -16.33 6.27 27.06
CA SER A 97 -15.53 5.60 28.09
C SER A 97 -16.46 4.69 28.89
N SER A 98 -16.39 3.39 28.62
CA SER A 98 -17.28 2.38 29.19
C SER A 98 -18.77 2.68 28.92
N ALA A 99 -19.55 3.00 29.95
CA ALA A 99 -20.97 3.27 29.84
C ALA A 99 -21.30 4.74 29.50
N VAL A 100 -20.35 5.66 29.64
CA VAL A 100 -20.57 7.10 29.47
C VAL A 100 -20.03 7.53 28.11
N CYS A 101 -20.83 8.23 27.33
CA CYS A 101 -20.44 8.81 26.03
C CYS A 101 -20.53 10.34 26.10
N ASN A 102 -19.57 11.01 25.48
CA ASN A 102 -19.56 12.45 25.28
C ASN A 102 -19.59 12.74 23.77
N TYR A 103 -20.09 13.92 23.43
CA TYR A 103 -20.22 14.35 22.04
C TYR A 103 -19.59 15.73 21.85
N ASP A 104 -18.91 15.89 20.73
CA ASP A 104 -18.41 17.17 20.26
C ASP A 104 -18.47 17.23 18.73
N THR A 105 -18.30 18.43 18.18
CA THR A 105 -18.22 18.61 16.73
C THR A 105 -16.79 18.83 16.30
N GLY A 106 -16.43 18.25 15.15
CA GLY A 106 -15.09 18.40 14.60
C GLY A 106 -14.95 17.87 13.19
N TRP A 107 -13.83 18.19 12.55
CA TRP A 107 -13.46 17.62 11.26
C TRP A 107 -13.05 16.16 11.42
N GLY A 108 -13.63 15.28 10.61
CA GLY A 108 -13.33 13.85 10.62
C GLY A 108 -13.68 13.17 9.31
N ALA A 109 -13.25 11.92 9.16
CA ALA A 109 -13.76 11.07 8.10
C ALA A 109 -15.24 10.75 8.39
N PRO A 110 -16.15 10.90 7.41
CA PRO A 110 -17.59 10.84 7.66
C PRO A 110 -18.03 9.62 8.50
N LEU A 111 -18.74 9.90 9.58
CA LEU A 111 -19.25 8.90 10.52
C LEU A 111 -20.75 8.67 10.34
N ASP A 112 -21.15 7.41 10.54
CA ASP A 112 -22.55 7.00 10.58
C ASP A 112 -23.11 7.21 11.99
N SER A 113 -23.72 8.38 12.21
CA SER A 113 -24.31 8.77 13.52
C SER A 113 -25.49 7.91 13.94
N GLY A 114 -26.06 7.10 13.04
CA GLY A 114 -27.08 6.10 13.39
C GLY A 114 -26.56 5.00 14.31
N LYS A 115 -25.23 4.93 14.50
CA LYS A 115 -24.55 4.01 15.42
C LYS A 115 -24.20 4.64 16.77
N PHE A 116 -24.49 5.93 16.97
CA PHE A 116 -24.26 6.58 18.25
C PHE A 116 -25.19 6.01 19.33
N ARG A 117 -24.75 6.06 20.59
CA ARG A 117 -25.55 5.63 21.74
C ARG A 117 -26.74 6.56 21.96
N GLU A 118 -26.58 7.84 21.68
CA GLU A 118 -27.61 8.88 21.72
C GLU A 118 -27.56 9.69 20.42
N THR A 119 -28.29 9.22 19.41
CA THR A 119 -28.35 9.86 18.09
C THR A 119 -29.17 11.15 18.10
N GLU A 120 -30.22 11.24 18.93
CA GLU A 120 -31.10 12.42 18.97
C GLU A 120 -30.30 13.67 19.36
N GLY A 121 -30.24 14.66 18.46
CA GLY A 121 -29.45 15.88 18.64
C GLY A 121 -27.98 15.76 18.22
N HIS A 122 -27.54 14.58 17.76
CA HIS A 122 -26.18 14.30 17.28
C HIS A 122 -26.17 13.69 15.86
N GLU A 123 -27.13 14.07 15.02
CA GLU A 123 -27.25 13.53 13.67
C GLU A 123 -26.22 14.14 12.71
N ASN A 124 -25.53 13.27 11.97
CA ASN A 124 -24.67 13.64 10.86
C ASN A 124 -25.41 13.45 9.54
N PRO A 125 -25.43 14.46 8.65
CA PRO A 125 -25.99 14.27 7.32
C PRO A 125 -25.13 13.32 6.49
N PRO A 126 -25.70 12.68 5.45
CA PRO A 126 -24.94 11.80 4.58
C PRO A 126 -23.89 12.58 3.78
N ALA A 127 -22.65 12.08 3.75
CA ALA A 127 -21.59 12.67 2.93
C ALA A 127 -21.79 12.33 1.44
N PRO A 128 -21.89 13.32 0.53
CA PRO A 128 -22.11 13.10 -0.90
C PRO A 128 -20.85 12.63 -1.66
N PHE A 129 -19.68 12.73 -1.03
CA PHE A 129 -18.40 12.27 -1.55
C PHE A 129 -17.70 11.39 -0.53
N ALA A 130 -16.93 10.41 -1.00
CA ALA A 130 -16.09 9.56 -0.17
C ALA A 130 -14.61 9.71 -0.57
N ASN A 131 -13.71 9.27 0.31
CA ASN A 131 -12.31 9.08 -0.04
C ASN A 131 -12.19 8.22 -1.29
N ALA A 132 -11.28 8.58 -2.18
CA ALA A 132 -11.10 7.86 -3.44
C ALA A 132 -9.68 7.99 -3.97
N GLU A 133 -9.24 6.97 -4.70
CA GLU A 133 -7.94 6.93 -5.37
C GLU A 133 -8.15 6.74 -6.86
N PHE A 134 -7.46 7.55 -7.66
CA PHE A 134 -7.57 7.53 -9.11
C PHE A 134 -6.18 7.29 -9.69
N ALA A 135 -5.98 6.13 -10.31
CA ALA A 135 -4.75 5.82 -11.01
C ALA A 135 -4.75 6.43 -12.42
N ALA A 136 -3.61 6.96 -12.84
CA ALA A 136 -3.42 7.34 -14.22
C ALA A 136 -3.44 6.11 -15.14
N PRO A 137 -3.98 6.24 -16.37
CA PRO A 137 -4.03 5.12 -17.30
C PRO A 137 -2.62 4.73 -17.74
N GLY A 138 -2.37 3.42 -17.87
CA GLY A 138 -1.13 2.90 -18.47
C GLY A 138 0.13 3.25 -17.70
N LEU A 139 0.10 3.14 -16.36
CA LEU A 139 1.28 3.34 -15.50
C LEU A 139 2.39 2.36 -15.84
N ARG A 140 3.59 2.88 -16.10
CA ARG A 140 4.76 2.08 -16.46
C ARG A 140 6.03 2.60 -15.81
N LEU A 141 6.88 1.67 -15.38
CA LEU A 141 8.25 1.92 -14.95
C LEU A 141 9.18 1.14 -15.89
N GLY A 142 9.64 1.82 -16.96
CA GLY A 142 10.32 1.15 -18.07
C GLY A 142 9.41 0.15 -18.81
N ALA A 143 9.85 -1.11 -18.90
CA ALA A 143 9.12 -2.21 -19.50
C ALA A 143 7.97 -2.73 -18.63
N PHE A 144 8.00 -2.43 -17.33
CA PHE A 144 7.04 -2.95 -16.35
C PHE A 144 5.77 -2.10 -16.29
N GLY A 145 4.60 -2.74 -16.32
CA GLY A 145 3.36 -2.13 -15.82
C GLY A 145 3.41 -2.02 -14.29
N VAL A 146 2.79 -0.99 -13.73
CA VAL A 146 2.81 -0.74 -12.28
C VAL A 146 1.39 -0.74 -11.72
N ASP A 147 1.17 -1.57 -10.69
CA ASP A 147 -0.06 -1.55 -9.92
C ASP A 147 -0.13 -0.31 -9.00
N ALA A 148 -1.29 0.34 -8.94
CA ALA A 148 -1.52 1.51 -8.10
C ALA A 148 -1.27 1.22 -6.61
N ALA A 149 -1.64 0.03 -6.14
CA ALA A 149 -1.44 -0.38 -4.75
C ALA A 149 0.05 -0.42 -4.35
N LEU A 150 0.96 -0.69 -5.30
CA LEU A 150 2.40 -0.66 -5.08
C LEU A 150 2.90 0.77 -4.86
N LEU A 151 2.37 1.73 -5.62
CA LEU A 151 2.73 3.14 -5.51
C LEU A 151 2.30 3.72 -4.16
N VAL A 152 1.07 3.47 -3.72
CA VAL A 152 0.56 3.95 -2.43
C VAL A 152 1.40 3.43 -1.26
N ALA A 153 1.87 2.19 -1.34
CA ALA A 153 2.65 1.58 -0.27
C ALA A 153 4.08 2.11 -0.13
N GLN A 154 4.66 2.69 -1.19
CA GLN A 154 6.10 3.03 -1.24
C GLN A 154 6.40 4.51 -1.46
N HIS A 155 5.44 5.28 -1.97
CA HIS A 155 5.63 6.69 -2.25
C HIS A 155 4.72 7.52 -1.36
N ALA A 156 5.33 8.42 -0.58
CA ALA A 156 4.59 9.40 0.20
C ALA A 156 3.86 10.38 -0.75
N PRO A 157 2.52 10.49 -0.67
CA PRO A 157 1.79 11.44 -1.49
C PRO A 157 2.10 12.88 -1.11
N ARG A 158 2.15 13.77 -2.10
CA ARG A 158 2.38 15.21 -1.93
C ARG A 158 1.07 15.97 -2.01
N ALA A 159 0.97 17.09 -1.29
CA ALA A 159 -0.18 17.98 -1.41
C ALA A 159 -0.42 18.40 -2.86
N TYR A 160 -1.69 18.41 -3.28
CA TYR A 160 -2.12 18.88 -4.59
C TYR A 160 -3.20 19.95 -4.39
N PRO A 161 -2.79 21.23 -4.26
CA PRO A 161 -3.73 22.33 -4.10
C PRO A 161 -4.71 22.40 -5.28
N VAL A 162 -5.99 22.58 -4.97
CA VAL A 162 -7.07 22.69 -5.96
C VAL A 162 -7.83 24.00 -5.80
N ASN A 163 -8.49 24.43 -6.86
CA ASN A 163 -9.40 25.58 -6.85
C ASN A 163 -10.78 25.19 -7.40
N GLU A 164 -11.77 26.02 -7.11
CA GLU A 164 -13.15 25.86 -7.55
C GLU A 164 -13.32 26.09 -9.06
N ALA A 165 -12.39 26.82 -9.71
CA ALA A 165 -12.44 27.11 -11.14
C ALA A 165 -12.36 25.85 -12.02
N GLY A 166 -11.78 24.76 -11.50
CA GLY A 166 -11.72 23.46 -12.18
C GLY A 166 -12.99 22.60 -11.99
N LEU A 167 -13.94 23.03 -11.15
CA LEU A 167 -15.14 22.25 -10.85
C LEU A 167 -16.21 22.40 -11.95
N PRO A 168 -17.04 21.37 -12.15
CA PRO A 168 -18.28 21.48 -12.92
C PRO A 168 -19.14 22.68 -12.44
N PRO A 169 -19.85 23.41 -13.32
CA PRO A 169 -20.57 24.63 -12.94
C PRO A 169 -21.57 24.47 -11.78
N ASN A 170 -22.24 23.33 -11.71
CA ASN A 170 -23.18 23.00 -10.63
C ASN A 170 -22.47 22.83 -9.28
N LEU A 171 -21.21 22.39 -9.27
CA LEU A 171 -20.40 22.25 -8.07
C LEU A 171 -19.68 23.54 -7.70
N ALA A 172 -19.23 24.32 -8.69
CA ALA A 172 -18.60 25.61 -8.47
C ALA A 172 -19.53 26.60 -7.71
N ALA A 173 -20.85 26.43 -7.81
CA ALA A 173 -21.81 27.21 -7.03
C ALA A 173 -21.95 26.79 -5.56
N SER A 174 -21.51 25.57 -5.21
CA SER A 174 -21.64 25.00 -3.86
C SER A 174 -20.32 24.88 -3.11
N PHE A 175 -19.19 25.02 -3.82
CA PHE A 175 -17.86 24.95 -3.27
C PHE A 175 -17.16 26.31 -3.30
N SER A 176 -16.38 26.57 -2.27
CA SER A 176 -15.35 27.63 -2.23
C SER A 176 -13.98 26.98 -2.06
N ALA A 177 -12.92 27.60 -2.58
CA ALA A 177 -11.56 27.14 -2.32
C ALA A 177 -10.83 28.09 -1.36
N VAL A 178 -10.20 27.50 -0.33
CA VAL A 178 -9.33 28.22 0.61
C VAL A 178 -8.04 27.43 0.73
N ASP A 179 -6.90 28.07 0.48
CA ASP A 179 -5.56 27.48 0.59
C ASP A 179 -5.38 26.11 -0.11
N GLY A 180 -6.00 25.95 -1.28
CA GLY A 180 -5.89 24.72 -2.07
C GLY A 180 -6.84 23.59 -1.64
N VAL A 181 -7.82 23.88 -0.78
CA VAL A 181 -8.79 22.93 -0.26
C VAL A 181 -10.19 23.40 -0.61
N LEU A 182 -11.06 22.48 -1.04
CA LEU A 182 -12.44 22.78 -1.39
C LEU A 182 -13.35 22.62 -0.17
N TYR A 183 -14.24 23.58 0.04
CA TYR A 183 -15.21 23.58 1.12
C TYR A 183 -16.62 23.73 0.59
N ALA A 184 -17.55 22.91 1.07
CA ALA A 184 -18.98 23.03 0.78
C ALA A 184 -19.79 23.09 2.07
N GLY A 185 -20.85 23.88 2.09
CA GLY A 185 -21.75 24.01 3.25
C GLY A 185 -21.61 25.31 4.06
N GLY A 186 -20.97 26.35 3.53
CA GLY A 186 -20.95 27.69 4.13
C GLY A 186 -19.55 28.25 4.34
N ASP A 187 -19.38 29.03 5.42
CA ASP A 187 -18.12 29.70 5.79
C ASP A 187 -17.16 28.76 6.55
N PRO A 188 -15.97 28.45 6.00
CA PRO A 188 -15.01 27.56 6.65
C PRO A 188 -14.46 28.08 7.99
N ALA A 189 -14.54 29.39 8.25
CA ALA A 189 -14.12 29.98 9.52
C ALA A 189 -15.10 29.68 10.68
N HIS A 190 -16.35 29.35 10.35
CA HIS A 190 -17.42 29.04 11.31
C HIS A 190 -18.16 27.75 10.90
N PRO A 191 -17.46 26.59 10.89
CA PRO A 191 -17.99 25.37 10.31
C PRO A 191 -19.24 24.88 11.04
N GLN A 192 -20.17 24.32 10.27
CA GLN A 192 -21.43 23.76 10.75
C GLN A 192 -21.49 22.25 10.47
N VAL A 193 -22.28 21.52 11.25
CA VAL A 193 -22.49 20.08 11.03
C VAL A 193 -22.95 19.84 9.58
N GLY A 194 -22.26 18.94 8.87
CA GLY A 194 -22.48 18.65 7.47
C GLY A 194 -21.61 19.43 6.49
N MET A 195 -20.81 20.37 6.97
CA MET A 195 -19.84 21.05 6.12
C MET A 195 -18.78 20.06 5.63
N LEU A 196 -18.45 20.10 4.35
CA LEU A 196 -17.44 19.24 3.74
C LEU A 196 -16.14 19.99 3.51
N ARG A 197 -15.03 19.28 3.70
CA ARG A 197 -13.68 19.71 3.32
C ARG A 197 -13.06 18.62 2.45
N VAL A 198 -12.70 18.99 1.22
CA VAL A 198 -12.09 18.07 0.24
C VAL A 198 -10.71 18.56 -0.13
N SER A 199 -9.70 17.72 0.12
CA SER A 199 -8.32 17.97 -0.24
C SER A 199 -7.79 16.87 -1.15
N TYR A 200 -6.77 17.20 -1.93
CA TYR A 200 -6.12 16.25 -2.82
C TYR A 200 -4.64 16.10 -2.50
N ARG A 201 -4.15 14.88 -2.74
CA ARG A 201 -2.73 14.57 -2.80
C ARG A 201 -2.42 13.79 -4.07
N VAL A 202 -1.16 13.80 -4.48
CA VAL A 202 -0.69 13.08 -5.67
C VAL A 202 0.56 12.28 -5.40
N VAL A 203 0.69 11.14 -6.07
CA VAL A 203 1.98 10.48 -6.27
C VAL A 203 2.53 10.96 -7.62
N PRO A 204 3.64 11.72 -7.65
CA PRO A 204 4.12 12.32 -8.88
C PRO A 204 4.66 11.27 -9.87
N LEU A 205 4.60 11.59 -11.16
CA LEU A 205 5.41 10.92 -12.18
C LEU A 205 6.87 11.38 -12.06
N GLY A 206 7.81 10.63 -12.66
CA GLY A 206 9.23 10.99 -12.66
C GLY A 206 10.15 9.82 -12.34
N ALA A 207 11.41 10.12 -12.00
CA ALA A 207 12.35 9.10 -11.57
C ALA A 207 11.82 8.41 -10.31
N ALA A 208 11.68 7.10 -10.36
CA ALA A 208 11.13 6.30 -9.28
C ALA A 208 11.88 4.98 -9.14
N THR A 209 11.87 4.49 -7.92
CA THR A 209 12.39 3.19 -7.54
C THR A 209 11.27 2.42 -6.86
N LEU A 210 10.94 1.24 -7.37
CA LEU A 210 9.86 0.40 -6.84
C LEU A 210 10.38 -0.99 -6.53
N GLU A 211 9.97 -1.51 -5.39
CA GLU A 211 10.22 -2.88 -4.96
C GLU A 211 8.93 -3.70 -5.00
N GLY A 212 8.75 -4.57 -5.97
CA GLY A 212 7.52 -5.33 -6.16
C GLY A 212 7.78 -6.79 -6.46
N VAL A 213 6.73 -7.60 -6.43
CA VAL A 213 6.76 -8.94 -7.02
C VAL A 213 6.49 -8.80 -8.51
N GLN A 214 7.34 -9.37 -9.35
CA GLN A 214 7.08 -9.45 -10.78
C GLN A 214 5.98 -10.49 -11.04
N ARG A 215 4.96 -10.10 -11.81
CA ARG A 215 3.91 -10.97 -12.35
C ARG A 215 3.79 -10.76 -13.84
N GLY A 216 4.40 -11.64 -14.62
CA GLY A 216 4.60 -11.45 -16.05
C GLY A 216 5.32 -10.12 -16.30
N SER A 217 4.61 -9.15 -16.89
CA SER A 217 5.13 -7.81 -17.19
C SER A 217 4.72 -6.73 -16.18
N THR A 218 4.13 -7.09 -15.04
CA THR A 218 3.62 -6.15 -14.04
C THR A 218 4.41 -6.26 -12.73
N LEU A 219 4.60 -5.13 -12.04
CA LEU A 219 5.07 -5.06 -10.66
C LEU A 219 3.89 -4.83 -9.71
N SER A 220 3.76 -5.68 -8.69
CA SER A 220 2.71 -5.59 -7.66
C SER A 220 3.28 -5.64 -6.24
N ALA A 221 2.51 -5.16 -5.25
CA ALA A 221 2.95 -5.11 -3.84
C ALA A 221 3.12 -6.49 -3.19
N LYS A 222 2.35 -7.49 -3.65
CA LYS A 222 2.38 -8.88 -3.22
C LYS A 222 2.57 -9.77 -4.43
#